data_AF-A0A0G0CV65-F1
#
_entry.id   AF-A0A0G0CV65-F1
#
_cell.length_a   1.000
_cell.length_b   1.000
_cell.length_c   1.000
_cell.angle_alpha   90.00
_cell.angle_beta   90.00
_cell.angle_gamma   90.00
#
_symmetry.space_group_name_H-M   'P 1'
#
loop_
_entity.id
_entity.type
_entity.pdbx_description
1 polymer ?
#
loop_
_entity_poly.entity_id
_entity_poly.type
_entity_poly.pdbx_seq_one_letter_code
_entity_poly.pdbx_strand_id
1 'polypeptide(L)'
;MNSRKKIILLIVLILGIAGVFWFFNTEKKKTLGSAVLSWNANSETDLAGYKIYYGKKPRTDDCPKGGYEKVVDVGKKVNYTVNNLELGQTYYFSVTSYNSAKKESCFSGETKKEIKLSIMDKLKNFLK
;
A
#
# COMPACT_ATOMS: atom_id res chain seq x y z
N MET A 1 53.00 27.50 9.94
CA MET A 1 51.94 27.24 8.93
C MET A 1 51.16 28.53 8.68
N ASN A 2 51.11 29.02 7.43
CA ASN A 2 50.52 30.33 7.11
C ASN A 2 48.98 30.29 7.12
N SER A 3 48.34 31.45 7.30
CA SER A 3 46.87 31.54 7.41
C SER A 3 46.14 30.91 6.22
N ARG A 4 46.72 30.98 5.01
CA ARG A 4 46.17 30.33 3.80
C ARG A 4 46.16 28.80 3.91
N LYS A 5 47.22 28.17 4.43
CA LYS A 5 47.28 26.72 4.68
C LYS A 5 46.31 26.27 5.78
N LYS A 6 46.09 27.10 6.82
CA LYS A 6 45.11 26.82 7.89
C LYS A 6 43.65 26.85 7.39
N ILE A 7 43.33 27.80 6.50
CA ILE A 7 41.98 27.93 5.90
C ILE A 7 41.68 26.75 4.96
N ILE A 8 42.65 26.35 4.13
CA ILE A 8 42.50 25.18 3.23
C ILE A 8 42.29 23.89 4.01
N LEU A 9 43.03 23.69 5.12
CA LEU A 9 42.87 22.54 6.00
C LEU A 9 41.47 22.44 6.63
N LEU A 10 40.87 23.58 7.01
CA LEU A 10 39.53 23.63 7.61
C LEU A 10 38.41 23.34 6.60
N ILE A 11 38.53 23.81 5.35
CA ILE A 11 37.55 23.55 4.29
C ILE A 11 37.53 22.06 3.91
N VAL A 12 38.70 21.43 3.81
CA VAL A 12 38.82 19.98 3.53
C VAL A 12 38.20 19.13 4.65
N LEU A 13 38.36 19.56 5.92
CA LEU A 13 37.76 18.87 7.06
C LEU A 13 36.22 18.92 7.04
N ILE A 14 35.65 20.09 6.70
CA ILE A 14 34.19 20.31 6.61
C ILE A 14 33.59 19.55 5.42
N LEU A 15 34.25 19.54 4.27
CA LEU A 15 33.81 18.78 3.09
C LEU A 15 33.84 17.26 3.33
N GLY A 16 34.82 16.76 4.09
CA GLY A 16 34.86 15.35 4.52
C GLY A 16 33.67 14.97 5.42
N ILE A 17 33.27 15.86 6.33
CA ILE A 17 32.12 15.63 7.24
C ILE A 17 30.78 15.74 6.49
N ALA A 18 30.65 16.69 5.56
CA ALA A 18 29.46 16.85 4.73
C ALA A 18 29.25 15.68 3.76
N GLY A 19 30.32 15.13 3.18
CA GLY A 19 30.27 13.94 2.32
C GLY A 19 29.83 12.68 3.08
N VAL A 20 30.26 12.55 4.35
CA VAL A 20 29.83 11.46 5.25
C VAL A 20 28.37 11.65 5.70
N PHE A 21 27.94 12.89 5.96
CA PHE A 21 26.54 13.21 6.27
C PHE A 21 25.59 12.90 5.10
N TRP A 22 26.05 13.11 3.86
CA TRP A 22 25.32 12.69 2.66
C TRP A 22 25.26 11.16 2.51
N PHE A 23 26.29 10.45 2.97
CA PHE A 23 26.37 8.99 2.92
C PHE A 23 25.45 8.28 3.94
N PHE A 24 25.00 8.97 4.98
CA PHE A 24 24.08 8.43 5.99
C PHE A 24 22.59 8.72 5.71
N ASN A 25 22.22 8.95 4.44
CA ASN A 25 20.81 8.96 4.08
C ASN A 25 20.29 7.52 3.97
N THR A 26 20.05 6.88 5.12
CA THR A 26 19.46 5.54 5.19
C THR A 26 18.02 5.58 4.71
N GLU A 27 17.76 5.08 3.51
CA GLU A 27 16.41 4.73 3.08
C GLU A 27 15.86 3.66 4.00
N LYS A 28 14.96 4.05 4.93
CA LYS A 28 14.19 3.08 5.69
C LYS A 28 13.36 2.27 4.69
N LYS A 29 13.69 1.00 4.50
CA LYS A 29 12.89 0.08 3.69
C LYS A 29 11.48 0.02 4.28
N LYS A 30 10.51 0.62 3.57
CA LYS A 30 9.09 0.52 3.92
C LYS A 30 8.67 -0.93 3.72
N THR A 31 8.48 -1.65 4.83
CA THR A 31 7.90 -3.00 4.76
C THR A 31 6.41 -2.85 4.46
N LEU A 32 5.90 -3.62 3.50
CA LEU A 32 4.51 -3.60 3.07
C LEU A 32 3.88 -4.95 3.36
N GLY A 33 2.61 -4.96 3.73
CA GLY A 33 1.83 -6.17 3.93
C GLY A 33 0.84 -6.43 2.79
N SER A 34 -0.03 -7.41 3.01
CA SER A 34 -1.09 -7.79 2.07
C SER A 34 -2.37 -8.19 2.79
N ALA A 35 -3.48 -8.16 2.04
CA ALA A 35 -4.78 -8.64 2.47
C ALA A 35 -5.34 -9.60 1.43
N VAL A 36 -5.71 -10.80 1.85
CA VAL A 36 -6.47 -11.76 1.02
C VAL A 36 -7.94 -11.48 1.21
N LEU A 37 -8.65 -11.26 0.10
CA LEU A 37 -10.11 -11.15 0.05
C LEU A 37 -10.65 -12.40 -0.64
N SER A 38 -11.80 -12.86 -0.17
CA SER A 38 -12.56 -13.93 -0.80
C SER A 38 -14.05 -13.64 -0.61
N TRP A 39 -14.85 -13.92 -1.63
CA TRP A 39 -16.28 -13.66 -1.64
C TRP A 39 -17.03 -14.78 -2.37
N ASN A 40 -18.34 -14.85 -2.17
CA ASN A 40 -19.17 -15.80 -2.87
C ASN A 40 -19.38 -15.35 -4.32
N ALA A 41 -19.25 -16.29 -5.26
CA ALA A 41 -19.60 -16.04 -6.66
C ALA A 41 -21.09 -15.72 -6.77
N ASN A 42 -21.43 -14.82 -7.68
CA ASN A 42 -22.79 -14.62 -8.12
C ASN A 42 -23.11 -15.60 -9.26
N SER A 43 -24.39 -15.83 -9.50
CA SER A 43 -24.89 -16.85 -10.44
C SER A 43 -25.59 -16.27 -11.68
N GLU A 44 -25.57 -14.95 -11.89
CA GLU A 44 -26.21 -14.34 -13.05
C GLU A 44 -25.47 -14.72 -14.34
N THR A 45 -26.23 -15.04 -15.39
CA THR A 45 -25.68 -15.50 -16.67
C THR A 45 -24.88 -14.42 -17.39
N ASP A 46 -25.19 -13.15 -17.14
CA ASP A 46 -24.53 -12.00 -17.75
C ASP A 46 -23.35 -11.46 -16.93
N LEU A 47 -22.97 -12.12 -15.81
CA LEU A 47 -21.84 -11.75 -14.97
C LEU A 47 -20.53 -11.75 -15.78
N ALA A 48 -19.90 -10.58 -15.87
CA ALA A 48 -18.65 -10.38 -16.58
C ALA A 48 -17.44 -10.34 -15.64
N GLY A 49 -17.60 -9.88 -14.41
CA GLY A 49 -16.53 -9.90 -13.40
C GLY A 49 -16.81 -9.06 -12.17
N TYR A 50 -15.74 -8.81 -11.42
CA TYR A 50 -15.75 -8.09 -10.15
C TYR A 50 -14.72 -6.98 -10.11
N LYS A 51 -15.00 -5.95 -9.30
CA LYS A 51 -14.01 -4.95 -8.91
C LYS A 51 -13.89 -4.91 -7.39
N ILE A 52 -12.66 -4.81 -6.91
CA ILE A 52 -12.35 -4.58 -5.50
C ILE A 52 -12.07 -3.10 -5.31
N TYR A 53 -12.73 -2.51 -4.34
CA TYR A 53 -12.50 -1.15 -3.90
C TYR A 53 -11.91 -1.15 -2.51
N TYR A 54 -10.91 -0.31 -2.27
CA TYR A 54 -10.26 -0.24 -0.97
C TYR A 54 -9.56 1.08 -0.68
N GLY A 55 -9.43 1.40 0.60
CA GLY A 55 -8.79 2.64 1.05
C GLY A 55 -8.55 2.65 2.55
N LYS A 56 -7.88 3.70 3.04
CA LYS A 56 -7.63 3.91 4.49
C LYS A 56 -8.80 4.56 5.21
N LYS A 57 -9.85 4.93 4.48
CA LYS A 57 -11.09 5.51 4.99
C LYS A 57 -12.26 4.62 4.57
N PRO A 58 -13.33 4.55 5.40
CA PRO A 58 -14.56 3.89 5.00
C PRO A 58 -15.18 4.59 3.79
N ARG A 59 -16.00 3.87 3.03
CA ARG A 59 -16.77 4.45 1.91
C ARG A 59 -17.76 5.51 2.39
N THR A 60 -18.07 6.47 1.53
CA THR A 60 -19.07 7.51 1.79
C THR A 60 -20.44 7.18 1.20
N ASP A 61 -20.50 6.28 0.21
CA ASP A 61 -21.71 5.93 -0.51
C ASP A 61 -21.87 4.41 -0.69
N ASP A 62 -23.12 3.96 -0.88
CA ASP A 62 -23.44 2.53 -1.00
C ASP A 62 -23.35 1.99 -2.43
N CYS A 63 -23.51 2.87 -3.42
CA CYS A 63 -23.46 2.55 -4.84
C CYS A 63 -22.61 3.62 -5.54
N PRO A 64 -21.77 3.26 -6.52
CA PRO A 64 -20.57 4.04 -6.76
C PRO A 64 -20.84 5.45 -7.33
N LYS A 65 -20.77 6.49 -6.49
CA LYS A 65 -19.92 7.68 -6.71
C LYS A 65 -19.70 8.37 -5.36
N GLY A 66 -18.43 8.49 -4.95
CA GLY A 66 -18.03 8.85 -3.58
C GLY A 66 -17.68 7.60 -2.77
N GLY A 67 -16.43 7.18 -2.83
CA GLY A 67 -16.04 5.92 -2.22
C GLY A 67 -14.54 5.83 -1.96
N TYR A 68 -14.02 4.63 -2.09
CA TYR A 68 -12.63 4.32 -1.79
C TYR A 68 -11.63 5.01 -2.74
N GLU A 69 -10.40 5.13 -2.26
CA GLU A 69 -9.27 5.72 -3.01
C GLU A 69 -8.81 4.83 -4.17
N LYS A 70 -8.90 3.51 -4.02
CA LYS A 70 -8.32 2.55 -4.96
C LYS A 70 -9.38 1.57 -5.46
N VAL A 71 -9.25 1.19 -6.73
CA VAL A 71 -10.08 0.19 -7.41
C VAL A 71 -9.20 -0.76 -8.22
N VAL A 72 -9.54 -2.05 -8.22
CA VAL A 72 -8.86 -3.08 -9.01
C VAL A 72 -9.92 -3.97 -9.66
N ASP A 73 -9.90 -4.08 -10.98
CA ASP A 73 -10.69 -5.09 -11.71
C ASP A 73 -10.00 -6.45 -11.60
N VAL A 74 -10.73 -7.44 -11.08
CA VAL A 74 -10.22 -8.79 -10.82
C VAL A 74 -10.84 -9.83 -11.75
N GLY A 75 -11.67 -9.40 -12.71
CA GLY A 75 -12.40 -10.29 -13.62
C GLY A 75 -13.30 -11.27 -12.85
N LYS A 76 -13.37 -12.53 -13.30
CA LYS A 76 -14.22 -13.57 -12.68
C LYS A 76 -13.60 -14.26 -11.46
N LYS A 77 -12.51 -13.74 -10.90
CA LYS A 77 -11.92 -14.30 -9.69
C LYS A 77 -12.87 -14.08 -8.50
N VAL A 78 -12.85 -15.00 -7.55
CA VAL A 78 -13.59 -14.92 -6.27
C VAL A 78 -12.66 -14.86 -5.06
N ASN A 79 -11.36 -14.79 -5.33
CA ASN A 79 -10.33 -14.49 -4.34
C ASN A 79 -9.27 -13.58 -4.98
N TYR A 80 -8.68 -12.72 -4.16
CA TYR A 80 -7.62 -11.82 -4.60
C TYR A 80 -6.74 -11.38 -3.44
N THR A 81 -5.44 -11.25 -3.69
CA THR A 81 -4.50 -10.69 -2.71
C THR A 81 -4.17 -9.26 -3.08
N VAL A 82 -4.59 -8.32 -2.24
CA VAL A 82 -4.18 -6.91 -2.33
C VAL A 82 -2.82 -6.78 -1.66
N ASN A 83 -1.80 -6.48 -2.45
CA ASN A 83 -0.42 -6.29 -1.99
C ASN A 83 -0.11 -4.81 -1.75
N ASN A 84 1.11 -4.55 -1.29
CA ASN A 84 1.67 -3.20 -1.14
C ASN A 84 0.85 -2.32 -0.18
N LEU A 85 0.27 -2.94 0.86
CA LEU A 85 -0.48 -2.25 1.89
C LEU A 85 0.46 -1.78 2.99
N GLU A 86 0.23 -0.58 3.52
CA GLU A 86 1.05 -0.04 4.59
C GLU A 86 0.80 -0.79 5.89
N LEU A 87 1.89 -1.18 6.55
CA LEU A 87 1.82 -1.78 7.88
C LEU A 87 1.32 -0.78 8.93
N GLY A 88 0.63 -1.28 9.94
CA GLY A 88 0.00 -0.51 11.00
C GLY A 88 -1.27 0.23 10.58
N GLN A 89 -1.66 0.14 9.30
CA GLN A 89 -2.85 0.82 8.80
C GLN A 89 -4.05 -0.11 8.73
N THR A 90 -5.24 0.45 9.02
CA THR A 90 -6.51 -0.20 8.73
C THR A 90 -6.97 0.17 7.33
N TYR A 91 -7.25 -0.85 6.52
CA TYR A 91 -7.85 -0.71 5.21
C TYR A 91 -9.29 -1.21 5.24
N TYR A 92 -10.14 -0.53 4.50
CA TYR A 92 -11.54 -0.87 4.27
C TYR A 92 -11.69 -1.38 2.85
N PHE A 93 -12.57 -2.34 2.65
CA PHE A 93 -12.75 -3.03 1.38
C PHE A 93 -14.23 -3.32 1.10
N SER A 94 -14.60 -3.18 -0.17
CA SER A 94 -15.86 -3.68 -0.73
C SER A 94 -15.62 -4.27 -2.12
N VAL A 95 -16.54 -5.12 -2.57
CA VAL A 95 -16.53 -5.71 -3.90
C VAL A 95 -17.79 -5.30 -4.63
N THR A 96 -17.69 -4.99 -5.92
CA THR A 96 -18.84 -4.90 -6.82
C THR A 96 -18.75 -5.98 -7.87
N SER A 97 -19.90 -6.36 -8.43
CA SER A 97 -19.98 -7.14 -9.66
C SER A 97 -20.29 -6.21 -10.82
N TYR A 98 -19.91 -6.61 -12.04
CA TYR A 98 -20.38 -5.95 -13.25
C TYR A 98 -20.77 -6.97 -14.31
N ASN A 99 -21.78 -6.63 -15.09
CA ASN A 99 -22.28 -7.50 -16.14
C ASN A 99 -21.60 -7.23 -17.50
N SER A 100 -22.01 -7.99 -18.50
CA SER A 100 -21.47 -7.92 -19.87
C SER A 100 -21.67 -6.56 -20.55
N ALA A 101 -22.67 -5.78 -20.10
CA ALA A 101 -22.88 -4.39 -20.51
C ALA A 101 -22.04 -3.36 -19.70
N LYS A 102 -21.10 -3.83 -18.88
CA LYS A 102 -20.27 -3.03 -17.96
C LYS A 102 -21.06 -2.21 -16.93
N LYS A 103 -22.33 -2.57 -16.69
CA LYS A 103 -23.13 -2.00 -15.61
C LYS A 103 -22.70 -2.62 -14.29
N GLU A 104 -22.36 -1.77 -13.35
CA GLU A 104 -21.83 -2.17 -12.05
C GLU A 104 -22.93 -2.21 -10.99
N SER A 105 -22.84 -3.17 -10.08
CA SER A 105 -23.69 -3.24 -8.90
C SER A 105 -23.33 -2.19 -7.85
N CYS A 106 -24.16 -2.04 -6.83
CA CYS A 106 -23.74 -1.43 -5.58
C CYS A 106 -22.64 -2.27 -4.92
N PHE A 107 -21.90 -1.65 -4.00
CA PHE A 107 -20.87 -2.32 -3.21
C PHE A 107 -21.48 -3.42 -2.34
N SER A 108 -20.71 -4.48 -2.09
CA SER A 108 -20.94 -5.41 -1.00
C SER A 108 -20.92 -4.71 0.36
N GLY A 109 -21.27 -5.43 1.41
CA GLY A 109 -20.94 -5.02 2.78
C GLY A 109 -19.46 -4.65 2.89
N GLU A 110 -19.16 -3.58 3.62
CA GLU A 110 -17.80 -3.13 3.88
C GLU A 110 -17.14 -4.04 4.92
N THR A 111 -15.90 -4.43 4.66
CA THR A 111 -15.05 -5.12 5.62
C THR A 111 -13.78 -4.32 5.87
N LYS A 112 -13.15 -4.51 7.04
CA LYS A 112 -11.91 -3.81 7.39
C LYS A 112 -10.85 -4.78 7.88
N LYS A 113 -9.59 -4.47 7.59
CA LYS A 113 -8.43 -5.24 8.02
C LYS A 113 -7.27 -4.34 8.41
N GLU A 114 -6.73 -4.57 9.59
CA GLU A 114 -5.49 -3.98 10.04
C GLU A 114 -4.30 -4.79 9.49
N ILE A 115 -3.38 -4.11 8.81
CA ILE A 115 -2.22 -4.76 8.20
C ILE A 115 -1.07 -4.77 9.21
N LYS A 116 -0.91 -5.87 9.93
CA LYS A 116 0.14 -6.03 10.93
C LYS A 116 1.41 -6.59 10.32
N LEU A 117 2.55 -6.27 10.93
CA LEU A 117 3.82 -6.93 10.65
C LEU A 117 3.67 -8.44 10.83
N SER A 118 4.07 -9.20 9.82
CA SER A 118 4.20 -10.64 9.98
C SER A 118 5.25 -10.92 11.07
N ILE A 119 5.03 -11.97 11.87
CA ILE A 119 6.02 -12.41 12.87
C ILE A 119 7.36 -12.69 12.18
N MET A 120 7.33 -13.22 10.96
CA MET A 120 8.53 -13.46 10.15
C MET A 120 9.25 -12.16 9.77
N ASP A 121 8.52 -11.07 9.53
CA ASP A 121 9.12 -9.76 9.25
C ASP A 121 9.76 -9.17 10.50
N LYS A 122 9.10 -9.34 11.67
CA LYS A 122 9.69 -8.96 12.97
C LYS A 122 10.97 -9.74 13.24
N LEU A 123 10.97 -11.05 13.00
CA LEU A 123 12.14 -11.91 13.17
C LEU A 123 13.28 -11.53 12.22
N LYS A 124 12.99 -11.30 10.93
CA LYS A 124 14.00 -10.83 9.96
C LYS A 124 14.60 -9.48 10.34
N ASN A 125 13.80 -8.56 10.89
CA ASN A 125 14.29 -7.28 11.38
C ASN A 125 15.09 -7.40 12.68
N PHE A 126 14.83 -8.41 13.50
CA PHE A 126 15.56 -8.66 14.74
C PHE A 126 16.91 -9.35 14.50
N LEU A 127 17.02 -10.15 13.44
CA LEU A 127 18.25 -10.88 13.08
C LEU A 127 19.23 -10.07 12.21
N LYS A 128 18.95 -8.78 11.96
CA LYS A 128 19.78 -7.89 11.15
C LYS A 128 20.35 -6.78 12.01
#